data_AF-A0A165DSR8-F1
#
_entry.id   AF-A0A165DSR8-F1
#
_cell.length_a   1.000
_cell.length_b   1.000
_cell.length_c   1.000
_cell.angle_alpha   90.00
_cell.angle_beta   90.00
_cell.angle_gamma   90.00
#
_symmetry.space_group_name_H-M   'P 1'
#
loop_
_entity.id
_entity.type
_entity.pdbx_description
1 polymer ?
#
loop_
_entity_poly.entity_id
_entity_poly.type
_entity_poly.pdbx_seq_one_letter_code
_entity_poly.pdbx_strand_id
1 'polypeptide(L)'
;MQFLTSVALLAFAPLLIRAAVVKRSIFDFDTFGDTSCQGFQEFIPITQTGANTGNFPGPRKSFLVINSDNDCEAILFTGENFSGTKVTLQIPQVGTGSCFGGTGGEAFLSFDIHCF
;
A
#
# COMPACT_ATOMS: atom_id res chain seq x y z
N MET A 1 40.16 61.73 -20.37
CA MET A 1 38.89 60.99 -20.47
C MET A 1 39.16 59.55 -20.06
N GLN A 2 38.76 59.13 -18.85
CA GLN A 2 38.89 57.75 -18.39
C GLN A 2 37.49 57.12 -18.39
N PHE A 3 37.32 56.09 -19.21
CA PHE A 3 36.09 55.32 -19.30
C PHE A 3 36.06 54.28 -18.17
N LEU A 4 35.07 54.41 -17.28
CA LEU A 4 34.74 53.39 -16.29
C LEU A 4 33.99 52.26 -17.00
N THR A 5 34.65 51.11 -17.18
CA THR A 5 34.02 49.89 -17.69
C THR A 5 33.46 49.07 -16.52
N SER A 6 32.13 49.06 -16.40
CA SER A 6 31.39 48.23 -15.44
C SER A 6 31.45 46.76 -15.86
N VAL A 7 32.05 45.91 -15.02
CA VAL A 7 31.98 44.45 -15.17
C VAL A 7 30.74 43.95 -14.42
N ALA A 8 29.67 43.64 -15.15
CA ALA A 8 28.49 43.02 -14.59
C ALA A 8 28.77 41.52 -14.33
N LEU A 9 28.99 41.17 -13.06
CA LEU A 9 29.07 39.78 -12.60
C LEU A 9 27.67 39.15 -12.66
N LEU A 10 27.45 38.31 -13.68
CA LEU A 10 26.32 37.38 -13.74
C LEU A 10 26.48 36.35 -12.62
N ALA A 11 25.74 36.55 -11.52
CA ALA A 11 25.64 35.58 -10.45
C ALA A 11 24.89 34.35 -10.95
N PHE A 12 25.63 33.27 -11.25
CA PHE A 12 25.06 31.94 -11.42
C PHE A 12 24.60 31.43 -10.06
N ALA A 13 23.34 31.68 -9.72
CA ALA A 13 22.71 31.03 -8.56
C ALA A 13 22.57 29.54 -8.86
N PRO A 14 23.16 28.63 -8.06
CA PRO A 14 22.91 27.20 -8.23
C PRO A 14 21.46 26.91 -7.82
N LEU A 15 20.64 26.52 -8.79
CA LEU A 15 19.33 25.91 -8.52
C LEU A 15 19.58 24.59 -7.78
N LEU A 16 19.47 24.62 -6.45
CA LEU A 16 19.41 23.43 -5.62
C LEU A 16 18.07 22.74 -5.88
N ILE A 17 18.01 21.90 -6.91
CA ILE A 17 16.89 20.98 -7.14
C ILE A 17 16.97 19.94 -6.03
N ARG A 18 16.21 20.14 -4.94
CA ARG A 18 15.97 19.08 -3.96
C ARG A 18 15.02 18.08 -4.61
N ALA A 19 15.54 16.92 -5.00
CA ALA A 19 14.70 15.77 -5.26
C ALA A 19 13.94 15.47 -3.97
N ALA A 20 12.63 15.71 -3.97
CA ALA A 20 11.78 15.22 -2.89
C ALA A 20 11.88 13.69 -2.91
N VAL A 21 12.27 13.07 -1.79
CA VAL A 21 12.16 11.63 -1.64
C VAL A 21 10.67 11.30 -1.73
N VAL A 22 10.26 10.72 -2.86
CA VAL A 22 8.91 10.18 -3.00
C VAL A 22 8.92 8.87 -2.23
N LYS A 23 8.36 8.90 -1.02
CA LYS A 23 8.08 7.69 -0.26
C LYS A 23 7.09 6.86 -1.05
N ARG A 24 7.43 5.61 -1.33
CA ARG A 24 6.54 4.63 -1.95
C ARG A 24 6.15 3.65 -0.86
N SER A 25 4.87 3.57 -0.55
CA SER A 25 4.36 2.57 0.39
C SER A 25 4.19 1.24 -0.34
N ILE A 26 4.56 0.12 0.28
CA ILE A 26 4.50 -1.21 -0.33
C ILE A 26 3.74 -2.16 0.58
N PHE A 27 2.67 -2.76 0.07
CA PHE A 27 1.97 -3.86 0.71
C PHE A 27 1.45 -4.86 -0.32
N ASP A 28 2.14 -5.97 -0.47
CA ASP A 28 1.77 -7.02 -1.42
C ASP A 28 1.24 -8.23 -0.65
N PHE A 29 0.15 -8.83 -1.14
CA PHE A 29 -0.42 -10.01 -0.49
C PHE A 29 -1.05 -10.98 -1.49
N ASP A 30 -0.93 -12.27 -1.18
CA ASP A 30 -1.68 -13.32 -1.87
C ASP A 30 -3.02 -13.52 -1.18
N THR A 31 -4.04 -13.88 -1.96
CA THR A 31 -5.39 -14.20 -1.50
C THR A 31 -5.72 -15.66 -1.74
N PHE A 32 -6.55 -16.23 -0.87
CA PHE A 32 -6.80 -17.67 -0.83
C PHE A 32 -8.29 -17.98 -0.63
N GLY A 33 -8.77 -19.05 -1.27
CA GLY A 33 -10.15 -19.50 -1.19
C GLY A 33 -10.46 -20.31 0.07
N ASP A 34 -9.43 -20.89 0.69
CA ASP A 34 -9.52 -21.64 1.94
C ASP A 34 -8.85 -20.90 3.10
N THR A 35 -8.99 -21.46 4.30
CA THR A 35 -8.29 -20.97 5.49
C THR A 35 -6.81 -21.39 5.46
N SER A 36 -5.97 -20.75 6.26
CA SER A 36 -4.54 -21.10 6.41
C SER A 36 -3.70 -20.97 5.13
N CYS A 37 -4.06 -20.04 4.24
CA CYS A 37 -3.34 -19.72 3.01
C CYS A 37 -3.18 -20.92 2.05
N GLN A 38 -4.29 -21.64 1.85
CA GLN A 38 -4.40 -22.74 0.89
C GLN A 38 -5.40 -22.39 -0.22
N GLY A 39 -5.22 -22.98 -1.41
CA GLY A 39 -6.09 -22.70 -2.55
C GLY A 39 -5.94 -21.26 -3.05
N PHE A 40 -4.72 -20.92 -3.48
CA PHE A 40 -4.37 -19.61 -4.05
C PHE A 40 -5.40 -19.14 -5.09
N GLN A 41 -5.71 -17.84 -5.05
CA GLN A 41 -6.66 -17.20 -5.96
C GLN A 41 -5.99 -16.10 -6.79
N GLU A 42 -5.35 -15.16 -6.10
CA GLU A 42 -4.87 -13.92 -6.74
C GLU A 42 -3.78 -13.27 -5.89
N PHE A 43 -2.79 -12.67 -6.55
CA PHE A 43 -1.79 -11.79 -5.96
C PHE A 43 -2.22 -10.33 -6.15
N ILE A 44 -2.23 -9.53 -5.09
CA ILE A 44 -2.63 -8.12 -5.12
C ILE A 44 -1.45 -7.26 -4.68
N PRO A 45 -0.87 -6.46 -5.60
CA PRO A 45 0.19 -5.52 -5.26
C PRO A 45 -0.37 -4.14 -4.89
N ILE A 46 -0.02 -3.63 -3.70
CA ILE A 46 -0.29 -2.24 -3.32
C ILE A 46 1.01 -1.45 -3.37
N THR A 47 1.08 -0.53 -4.32
CA THR A 47 2.31 0.24 -4.62
C THR A 47 2.12 1.75 -4.52
N GLN A 48 0.93 2.19 -4.08
CA GLN A 48 0.54 3.59 -4.01
C GLN A 48 0.20 3.97 -2.57
N THR A 49 0.71 5.12 -2.14
CA THR A 49 0.30 5.77 -0.89
C THR A 49 -1.14 6.26 -0.99
N GLY A 50 -1.88 6.22 0.11
CA GLY A 50 -3.30 6.56 0.17
C GLY A 50 -4.21 5.33 0.20
N ALA A 51 -5.48 5.52 -0.19
CA ALA A 51 -6.49 4.48 -0.19
C ALA A 51 -6.42 3.61 -1.45
N ASN A 52 -6.36 2.31 -1.26
CA ASN A 52 -6.36 1.30 -2.31
C ASN A 52 -7.51 0.33 -2.04
N THR A 53 -8.53 0.38 -2.88
CA THR A 53 -9.80 -0.31 -2.63
C THR A 53 -10.21 -1.19 -3.79
N GLY A 54 -10.94 -2.26 -3.52
CA GLY A 54 -11.47 -3.12 -4.56
C GLY A 54 -12.42 -4.21 -4.05
N ASN A 55 -13.17 -4.78 -4.99
CA ASN A 55 -13.91 -6.02 -4.78
C ASN A 55 -13.06 -7.20 -5.25
N PHE A 56 -13.14 -8.32 -4.54
CA PHE A 56 -12.58 -9.58 -5.03
C PHE A 56 -13.50 -10.18 -6.10
N PRO A 57 -12.96 -10.88 -7.12
CA PRO A 57 -13.77 -11.62 -8.10
C PRO A 57 -14.62 -12.74 -7.49
N GLY A 58 -14.34 -13.13 -6.24
CA GLY A 58 -15.08 -14.08 -5.46
C GLY A 58 -14.59 -14.12 -4.01
N PRO A 59 -15.20 -14.94 -3.15
CA PRO A 59 -14.87 -14.96 -1.73
C PRO A 59 -13.40 -15.33 -1.46
N ARG A 60 -12.78 -14.64 -0.50
CA ARG A 60 -11.42 -14.90 0.01
C ARG A 60 -11.49 -15.19 1.50
N LYS A 61 -10.83 -16.24 1.98
CA LYS A 61 -10.89 -16.66 3.39
C LYS A 61 -9.60 -16.42 4.14
N SER A 62 -8.46 -16.39 3.43
CA SER A 62 -7.18 -16.05 4.03
C SER A 62 -6.27 -15.30 3.06
N PHE A 63 -5.23 -14.70 3.61
CA PHE A 63 -4.36 -13.72 2.98
C PHE A 63 -2.94 -13.89 3.52
N LEU A 64 -1.95 -13.92 2.64
CA LEU A 64 -0.53 -14.04 3.01
C LEU A 64 0.17 -12.72 2.68
N VAL A 65 0.80 -12.10 3.68
CA VAL A 65 1.65 -10.92 3.41
C VAL A 65 2.90 -11.39 2.66
N ILE A 66 3.08 -10.91 1.43
CA ILE A 66 4.24 -11.22 0.59
C ILE A 66 5.33 -10.16 0.76
N ASN A 67 4.94 -8.90 0.89
CA ASN A 67 5.86 -7.81 1.10
C ASN A 67 5.16 -6.67 1.85
N SER A 68 5.91 -5.96 2.69
CA SER A 68 5.38 -4.87 3.50
C SER A 68 6.52 -3.97 3.94
N ASP A 69 6.34 -2.65 3.79
CA ASP A 69 7.17 -1.64 4.46
C ASP A 69 6.62 -1.23 5.85
N ASN A 70 5.55 -1.92 6.29
CA ASN A 70 4.87 -1.76 7.57
C ASN A 70 4.22 -0.39 7.75
N ASP A 71 3.77 0.24 6.67
CA ASP A 71 3.10 1.53 6.74
C ASP A 71 1.72 1.54 6.11
N CYS A 72 1.05 0.39 6.16
CA CYS A 72 -0.31 0.23 5.70
C CYS A 72 -1.21 -0.34 6.79
N GLU A 73 -2.49 0.03 6.73
CA GLU A 73 -3.60 -0.62 7.41
C GLU A 73 -4.44 -1.33 6.36
N ALA A 74 -4.78 -2.61 6.59
CA ALA A 74 -5.66 -3.37 5.72
C ALA A 74 -7.01 -3.60 6.40
N ILE A 75 -8.10 -3.29 5.70
CA ILE A 75 -9.46 -3.57 6.13
C ILE A 75 -10.10 -4.53 5.15
N LEU A 76 -10.63 -5.63 5.65
CA LEU A 76 -11.33 -6.64 4.86
C LEU A 76 -12.81 -6.64 5.23
N PHE A 77 -13.68 -6.75 4.22
CA PHE A 77 -15.14 -6.68 4.38
C PHE A 77 -15.81 -7.97 3.91
N THR A 78 -16.80 -8.45 4.66
CA THR A 78 -17.57 -9.65 4.29
C THR A 78 -18.55 -9.41 3.14
N GLY A 79 -18.89 -8.14 2.84
CA GLY A 79 -19.71 -7.73 1.72
C GLY A 79 -18.90 -7.08 0.59
N GLU A 80 -19.50 -7.03 -0.60
CA GLU A 80 -18.98 -6.22 -1.72
C GLU A 80 -19.13 -4.72 -1.42
N ASN A 81 -18.35 -3.89 -2.11
CA ASN A 81 -18.39 -2.43 -2.02
C ASN A 81 -18.26 -1.93 -0.56
N PHE A 82 -17.32 -2.52 0.19
CA PHE A 82 -16.94 -2.11 1.54
C PHE A 82 -18.08 -2.19 2.56
N SER A 83 -18.96 -3.20 2.40
CA SER A 83 -20.15 -3.41 3.24
C SER A 83 -20.03 -4.64 4.16
N GLY A 84 -20.95 -4.77 5.10
CA GLY A 84 -20.99 -5.90 6.03
C GLY A 84 -20.04 -5.74 7.22
N THR A 85 -19.60 -6.87 7.77
CA THR A 85 -18.66 -6.89 8.91
C THR A 85 -17.25 -6.66 8.40
N LYS A 86 -16.43 -5.97 9.19
CA LYS A 86 -15.04 -5.68 8.84
C LYS A 86 -14.05 -6.29 9.82
N VAL A 87 -12.89 -6.67 9.30
CA VAL A 87 -11.69 -6.99 10.07
C VAL A 87 -10.62 -5.98 9.68
N THR A 88 -10.03 -5.30 10.67
CA THR A 88 -8.94 -4.36 10.47
C THR A 88 -7.65 -4.99 10.96
N LEU A 89 -6.61 -4.89 10.14
CA LEU A 89 -5.29 -5.47 10.37
C LEU A 89 -4.26 -4.36 10.28
N GLN A 90 -3.56 -4.17 11.39
CA GLN A 90 -2.38 -3.34 11.42
C GLN A 90 -1.22 -4.16 10.85
N ILE A 91 -0.81 -3.86 9.62
CA ILE A 91 0.26 -4.61 8.95
C ILE A 91 1.59 -4.67 9.73
N PRO A 92 2.00 -3.64 10.52
CA PRO A 92 3.16 -3.77 11.41
C PRO A 92 3.11 -4.97 12.36
N GLN A 93 1.90 -5.46 12.68
CA GLN A 93 1.70 -6.58 13.61
C GLN A 93 1.70 -7.94 12.91
N VAL A 94 1.42 -7.97 11.60
CA VAL A 94 1.27 -9.21 10.85
C VAL A 94 2.60 -9.57 10.20
N GLY A 95 3.36 -8.61 9.66
CA GLY A 95 4.71 -8.85 9.13
C GLY A 95 4.73 -9.74 7.87
N THR A 96 5.82 -9.66 7.12
CA THR A 96 6.01 -10.46 5.89
C THR A 96 6.05 -11.96 6.19
N GLY A 97 5.38 -12.75 5.36
CA GLY A 97 5.28 -14.20 5.48
C GLY A 97 4.15 -14.68 6.37
N SER A 98 3.39 -13.77 6.98
CA SER A 98 2.28 -14.14 7.86
C SER A 98 0.99 -14.34 7.11
N CYS A 99 0.32 -15.44 7.46
CA CYS A 99 -1.01 -15.76 6.99
C CYS A 99 -2.07 -15.28 8.00
N PHE A 100 -3.07 -14.57 7.51
CA PHE A 100 -4.20 -14.07 8.30
C PHE A 100 -5.52 -14.27 7.55
N GLY A 101 -6.65 -14.08 8.21
CA GLY A 101 -7.96 -14.27 7.59
C GLY A 101 -9.07 -14.51 8.60
N GLY A 102 -10.21 -15.00 8.13
CA GLY A 102 -11.37 -15.28 8.95
C GLY A 102 -11.07 -16.39 9.94
N THR A 103 -10.88 -16.06 11.22
CA THR A 103 -10.62 -17.04 12.28
C THR A 103 -11.85 -17.88 12.61
N GLY A 104 -13.05 -17.42 12.21
CA GLY A 104 -14.32 -18.14 12.30
C GLY A 104 -14.77 -18.77 10.98
N GLY A 105 -13.94 -18.74 9.93
CA GLY A 105 -14.28 -19.24 8.59
C GLY A 105 -15.04 -18.24 7.72
N GLU A 106 -15.01 -16.95 8.09
CA GLU A 106 -15.57 -15.87 7.29
C GLU A 106 -14.92 -15.80 5.91
N ALA A 107 -15.69 -15.33 4.94
CA ALA A 107 -15.18 -15.01 3.62
C ALA A 107 -15.40 -13.51 3.35
N PHE A 108 -14.39 -12.90 2.74
CA PHE A 108 -14.33 -11.49 2.43
C PHE A 108 -14.53 -11.29 0.93
N LEU A 109 -15.25 -10.21 0.58
CA LEU A 109 -15.64 -9.87 -0.78
C LEU A 109 -15.08 -8.52 -1.25
N SER A 110 -14.56 -7.69 -0.33
CA SER A 110 -13.88 -6.45 -0.68
C SER A 110 -12.82 -6.06 0.34
N PHE A 111 -11.94 -5.14 -0.05
CA PHE A 111 -10.85 -4.63 0.78
C PHE A 111 -10.68 -3.11 0.65
N ASP A 112 -10.16 -2.50 1.70
CA ASP A 112 -9.73 -1.11 1.75
C ASP A 112 -8.39 -1.02 2.48
N ILE A 113 -7.33 -0.66 1.75
CA ILE A 113 -5.96 -0.63 2.24
C ILE A 113 -5.46 0.81 2.20
N HIS A 114 -5.13 1.34 3.37
CA HIS A 114 -4.62 2.68 3.54
C HIS A 114 -3.14 2.65 3.85
N CYS A 115 -2.33 3.24 2.99
CA CYS A 115 -0.89 3.35 3.18
C CYS A 115 -0.44 4.81 3.39
N PHE A 116 0.56 5.03 4.25
CA PHE A 116 1.02 6.36 4.71
C PHE A 116 2.47 6.70 4.30
#